data_AF-A0A259BIV3-F1
#
_entry.id   AF-A0A259BIV3-F1
#
_cell.length_a   1.000
_cell.length_b   1.000
_cell.length_c   1.000
_cell.angle_alpha   90.00
_cell.angle_beta   90.00
_cell.angle_gamma   90.00
#
_symmetry.space_group_name_H-M   'P 1'
#
loop_
_entity.id
_entity.type
_entity.pdbx_description
1 polymer ?
#
loop_
_entity_poly.entity_id
_entity_poly.type
_entity_poly.pdbx_seq_one_letter_code
_entity_poly.pdbx_strand_id
1 'polypeptide(L)'
;MVFLLCGLWHGAAWTFLLWGAWHGLFLVLERAGLGRLLARLPRPVGWAYALAAVTLGWVLFRAADMSRVLDLWTGMAGLRGLGGLQAQTHAALQPLHLWLVPLAGLLAVFGLPRVLSKVRGLAWVDTAGVALLLALCLLKVAWGAYSPFLYFRF
;
A
#
# COMPACT_ATOMS: atom_id res chain seq x y z
N MET A 1 6.26 14.21 -18.08
CA MET A 1 6.73 15.42 -17.38
C MET A 1 6.06 15.61 -16.03
N VAL A 2 4.72 15.60 -15.94
CA VAL A 2 3.99 15.74 -14.65
C VAL A 2 4.49 14.76 -13.57
N PHE A 3 4.65 13.47 -13.89
CA PHE A 3 5.09 12.47 -12.90
C PHE A 3 6.53 12.68 -12.39
N LEU A 4 7.43 13.24 -13.21
CA LEU A 4 8.79 13.57 -12.77
C LEU A 4 8.77 14.76 -11.79
N LEU A 5 7.95 15.76 -12.09
CA LEU A 5 7.74 16.92 -11.21
C LEU A 5 7.06 16.50 -9.89
N CYS A 6 6.11 15.56 -9.94
CA CYS A 6 5.53 14.96 -8.74
C CYS A 6 6.60 14.23 -7.91
N GLY A 7 7.52 13.49 -8.54
CA GLY A 7 8.65 12.87 -7.83
C GLY A 7 9.54 13.91 -7.13
N LEU A 8 9.98 14.92 -7.89
CA LEU A 8 10.81 16.02 -7.37
C LEU A 8 10.16 16.82 -6.24
N TRP A 9 8.84 16.93 -6.20
CA TRP A 9 8.11 17.57 -5.11
C TRP A 9 8.21 16.80 -3.78
N HIS A 10 8.35 15.47 -3.82
CA HIS A 10 8.45 14.65 -2.61
C HIS A 10 9.88 14.58 -2.04
N GLY A 11 10.91 14.88 -2.85
CA GLY A 11 12.28 14.95 -2.39
C GLY A 11 13.31 15.05 -3.51
N ALA A 12 14.50 15.54 -3.19
CA ALA A 12 15.60 15.75 -4.14
C ALA A 12 16.46 14.49 -4.41
N ALA A 13 16.18 13.37 -3.73
CA ALA A 13 16.91 12.13 -3.93
C ALA A 13 16.60 11.49 -5.29
N TRP A 14 17.60 10.81 -5.88
CA TRP A 14 17.47 10.09 -7.14
C TRP A 14 16.33 9.07 -7.17
N THR A 15 16.00 8.50 -6.01
CA THR A 15 14.92 7.53 -5.83
C THR A 15 13.55 8.12 -6.16
N PHE A 16 13.29 9.39 -5.80
CA PHE A 16 12.03 10.08 -6.11
C PHE A 16 11.91 10.46 -7.59
N LEU A 17 13.02 10.84 -8.24
CA LEU A 17 13.03 11.09 -9.68
C LEU A 17 12.71 9.80 -10.46
N LEU A 18 13.35 8.69 -10.09
CA LEU A 18 13.09 7.39 -10.71
C LEU A 18 11.69 6.86 -10.38
N TRP A 19 11.17 7.12 -9.19
CA TRP A 19 9.78 6.82 -8.85
C TRP A 19 8.80 7.54 -9.79
N GLY A 20 9.01 8.83 -10.04
CA GLY A 20 8.23 9.60 -11.00
C GLY A 20 8.37 9.07 -12.43
N ALA A 21 9.59 8.73 -12.83
CA ALA A 21 9.89 8.14 -14.15
C ALA A 21 9.19 6.80 -14.34
N TRP A 22 9.21 5.94 -13.31
CA TRP A 22 8.59 4.63 -13.28
C TRP A 22 7.09 4.71 -13.57
N HIS A 23 6.35 5.52 -12.79
CA HIS A 23 4.90 5.68 -12.98
C HIS A 23 4.56 6.34 -14.31
N GLY A 24 5.36 7.34 -14.72
CA GLY A 24 5.23 7.96 -16.04
C GLY A 24 5.41 6.96 -17.18
N LEU A 25 6.42 6.09 -17.08
CA LEU A 25 6.70 5.04 -18.07
C LEU A 25 5.54 4.05 -18.18
N PHE A 26 5.06 3.51 -17.05
CA PHE A 26 3.95 2.56 -17.08
C PHE A 26 2.66 3.15 -17.64
N LEU A 27 2.37 4.43 -17.37
CA LEU A 27 1.22 5.11 -17.97
C LEU A 27 1.38 5.29 -19.48
N VAL A 28 2.60 5.63 -19.95
CA VAL A 28 2.88 5.72 -21.39
C VAL A 28 2.73 4.36 -22.05
N LEU A 29 3.27 3.29 -21.46
CA LEU A 29 3.14 1.92 -21.96
C LEU A 29 1.67 1.49 -22.04
N GLU A 30 0.89 1.79 -20.99
CA GLU A 30 -0.54 1.50 -20.95
C GLU A 30 -1.29 2.19 -22.10
N ARG A 31 -1.00 3.47 -22.34
CA ARG A 31 -1.60 4.25 -23.44
C ARG A 31 -1.08 3.83 -24.82
N ALA A 32 0.18 3.40 -24.92
CA ALA A 32 0.82 2.99 -26.18
C ALA A 32 0.26 1.66 -26.72
N GLY A 33 -0.40 0.85 -25.89
CA GLY A 33 -1.05 -0.37 -26.35
C GLY A 33 -1.08 -1.48 -25.31
N LEU A 34 -0.29 -1.39 -24.23
CA LEU A 34 -0.28 -2.39 -23.17
C LEU A 34 -1.65 -2.48 -22.48
N GLY A 35 -2.36 -1.36 -22.31
CA GLY A 35 -3.71 -1.36 -21.76
C GLY A 35 -4.71 -2.12 -22.64
N ARG A 36 -4.58 -2.05 -23.97
CA ARG A 36 -5.44 -2.81 -24.90
C ARG A 36 -5.12 -4.30 -24.86
N LEU A 37 -3.85 -4.66 -24.68
CA LEU A 37 -3.43 -6.06 -24.50
C LEU A 37 -3.96 -6.63 -23.18
N LEU A 38 -3.82 -5.89 -22.08
CA LEU A 38 -4.33 -6.28 -20.76
C LEU A 38 -5.85 -6.39 -20.75
N ALA A 39 -6.57 -5.55 -21.49
CA ALA A 39 -8.02 -5.65 -21.63
C ALA A 39 -8.49 -6.92 -22.34
N ARG A 40 -7.62 -7.55 -23.15
CA ARG A 40 -7.89 -8.86 -23.79
C ARG A 40 -7.54 -10.05 -22.89
N LEU A 41 -6.72 -9.83 -21.87
CA LEU A 41 -6.34 -10.85 -20.90
C LEU A 41 -7.41 -11.00 -19.80
N PRO A 42 -7.45 -12.14 -19.10
CA PRO A 42 -8.34 -12.30 -17.97
C PRO A 42 -8.02 -11.25 -16.88
N ARG A 43 -9.08 -10.68 -16.28
CA ARG A 43 -9.00 -9.57 -15.31
C ARG A 43 -7.93 -9.74 -14.21
N PRO A 44 -7.69 -10.93 -13.62
CA PRO A 44 -6.65 -11.10 -12.61
C PRO A 44 -5.24 -10.73 -13.08
N VAL A 45 -4.95 -10.87 -14.37
CA VAL A 45 -3.63 -10.52 -14.93
C VAL A 45 -3.42 -9.01 -14.92
N GLY A 46 -4.46 -8.24 -15.30
CA GLY A 46 -4.42 -6.78 -15.21
C GLY A 46 -4.23 -6.30 -13.77
N TRP A 47 -4.88 -6.96 -12.80
CA TRP A 47 -4.69 -6.67 -11.38
C TRP A 47 -3.29 -7.00 -10.89
N ALA A 48 -2.77 -8.18 -11.23
CA ALA A 48 -1.42 -8.60 -10.87
C ALA A 48 -0.36 -7.64 -11.44
N TYR A 49 -0.52 -7.22 -12.69
CA TYR A 49 0.32 -6.21 -13.31
C TYR A 49 0.27 -4.87 -12.57
N ALA A 50 -0.94 -4.35 -12.31
CA ALA A 50 -1.10 -3.07 -11.64
C ALA A 50 -0.53 -3.11 -10.22
N LEU A 51 -0.79 -4.20 -9.49
CA LEU A 51 -0.25 -4.43 -8.17
C LEU A 51 1.28 -4.47 -8.21
N ALA A 52 1.87 -5.25 -9.11
CA ALA A 52 3.33 -5.34 -9.24
C ALA A 52 3.96 -4.00 -9.59
N ALA A 53 3.44 -3.29 -10.60
CA ALA A 53 3.94 -1.99 -11.01
C ALA A 53 3.89 -0.97 -9.86
N VAL A 54 2.78 -0.93 -9.13
CA VAL A 54 2.62 -0.03 -7.97
C VAL A 54 3.54 -0.45 -6.83
N THR A 55 3.55 -1.72 -6.41
CA THR A 55 4.35 -2.20 -5.28
C THR A 55 5.84 -2.01 -5.52
N LEU A 56 6.34 -2.31 -6.72
CA LEU A 56 7.75 -2.06 -7.07
C LEU A 56 8.06 -0.56 -7.10
N GLY A 57 7.11 0.26 -7.57
CA GLY A 57 7.18 1.71 -7.48
C GLY A 57 7.31 2.19 -6.02
N TRP A 58 6.47 1.69 -5.10
CA TRP A 58 6.53 2.08 -3.69
C TRP A 58 7.88 1.80 -3.02
N VAL A 59 8.63 0.80 -3.48
CA VAL A 59 10.01 0.56 -3.01
C VAL A 59 10.92 1.73 -3.35
N LEU A 60 10.84 2.27 -4.57
CA LEU A 60 11.60 3.47 -4.98
C LEU A 60 11.22 4.68 -4.12
N PHE A 61 9.96 4.81 -3.73
CA PHE A 61 9.53 5.93 -2.87
C PHE A 61 10.06 5.82 -1.43
N ARG A 62 10.12 4.60 -0.89
CA ARG A 62 10.50 4.35 0.51
C ARG A 62 12.00 4.26 0.72
N ALA A 63 12.75 3.80 -0.26
CA ALA A 63 14.17 3.51 -0.12
C ALA A 63 14.98 4.80 0.08
N ALA A 64 15.91 4.76 1.04
CA ALA A 64 16.82 5.87 1.32
C ALA A 64 17.86 6.07 0.20
N ASP A 65 18.21 5.00 -0.50
CA ASP A 65 19.27 4.97 -1.51
C ASP A 65 19.06 3.82 -2.50
N MET A 66 19.81 3.83 -3.60
CA MET A 66 19.67 2.84 -4.67
C MET A 66 20.05 1.42 -4.25
N SER A 67 21.04 1.29 -3.37
CA SER A 67 21.45 -0.02 -2.85
C SER A 67 20.30 -0.65 -2.06
N ARG A 68 19.59 0.14 -1.26
CA ARG A 68 18.39 -0.29 -0.53
C ARG A 68 17.24 -0.73 -1.46
N VAL A 69 17.07 -0.08 -2.61
CA VAL A 69 16.06 -0.48 -3.62
C VAL A 69 16.35 -1.90 -4.12
N LEU A 70 17.59 -2.15 -4.55
CA LEU A 70 18.01 -3.48 -5.04
C LEU A 70 17.90 -4.54 -3.95
N ASP A 71 18.27 -4.20 -2.72
CA ASP A 71 18.12 -5.06 -1.56
C ASP A 71 16.66 -5.49 -1.34
N LEU A 72 15.73 -4.55 -1.44
CA LEU A 72 14.30 -4.81 -1.25
C LEU A 72 13.72 -5.61 -2.42
N TRP A 73 14.05 -5.27 -3.67
CA TRP A 73 13.57 -6.02 -4.83
C TRP A 73 14.10 -7.47 -4.85
N THR A 74 15.37 -7.68 -4.55
CA THR A 74 15.95 -9.02 -4.46
C THR A 74 15.36 -9.83 -3.29
N GLY A 75 15.06 -9.17 -2.18
CA GLY A 75 14.31 -9.78 -1.06
C GLY A 75 12.89 -10.18 -1.45
N MET A 76 12.15 -9.31 -2.13
CA MET A 76 10.79 -9.58 -2.61
C MET A 76 10.74 -10.71 -3.65
N ALA A 77 11.77 -10.83 -4.48
CA ALA A 77 11.92 -11.93 -5.43
C ALA A 77 12.35 -13.26 -4.78
N GLY A 78 12.61 -13.29 -3.47
CA GLY A 78 13.06 -14.49 -2.75
C GLY A 78 14.53 -14.86 -2.98
N LEU A 79 15.29 -14.02 -3.68
CA LEU A 79 16.70 -14.30 -4.04
C LEU A 79 17.67 -14.19 -2.86
N ARG A 80 17.22 -13.63 -1.72
CA ARG A 80 17.98 -13.59 -0.45
C ARG A 80 17.75 -14.82 0.44
N GLY A 81 17.03 -15.83 -0.08
CA GLY A 81 16.60 -17.00 0.67
C GLY A 81 15.43 -16.69 1.60
N LEU A 82 14.74 -17.75 2.05
CA LEU A 82 13.72 -17.68 3.10
C LEU A 82 14.37 -17.60 4.49
N GLY A 83 15.41 -16.76 4.62
CA GLY A 83 16.19 -16.61 5.86
C GLY A 83 15.26 -16.53 7.06
N GLY A 84 15.56 -17.33 8.10
CA GLY A 84 14.66 -17.60 9.22
C GLY A 84 13.89 -16.37 9.64
N LEU A 85 12.56 -16.50 9.68
CA LEU A 85 11.60 -15.44 9.97
C LEU A 85 12.16 -14.53 11.07
N GLN A 86 12.58 -13.32 10.71
CA GLN A 86 13.01 -12.33 11.70
C GLN A 86 11.87 -12.12 12.70
N ALA A 87 12.19 -11.78 13.95
CA ALA A 87 11.20 -11.58 15.02
C ALA A 87 10.03 -10.64 14.62
N GLN A 88 10.28 -9.70 13.69
CA GLN A 88 9.28 -8.81 13.10
C GLN A 88 8.31 -9.53 12.14
N THR A 89 8.81 -10.47 11.32
CA THR A 89 7.94 -11.36 10.53
C THR A 89 7.19 -12.36 11.41
N HIS A 90 7.78 -12.87 12.50
CA HIS A 90 7.03 -13.68 13.48
C HIS A 90 5.92 -12.89 14.20
N ALA A 91 6.16 -11.62 14.53
CA ALA A 91 5.13 -10.74 15.09
C ALA A 91 4.00 -10.46 14.09
N ALA A 92 4.35 -10.25 12.81
CA ALA A 92 3.38 -10.07 11.72
C ALA A 92 2.60 -11.35 11.37
N LEU A 93 3.21 -12.53 11.58
CA LEU A 93 2.63 -13.86 11.38
C LEU A 93 1.94 -14.41 12.63
N GLN A 94 1.81 -13.64 13.71
CA GLN A 94 0.99 -14.06 14.84
C GLN A 94 -0.41 -14.42 14.32
N PRO A 95 -1.00 -15.55 14.73
CA PRO A 95 -2.28 -16.03 14.20
C PRO A 95 -3.36 -14.94 14.21
N LEU A 96 -3.32 -14.07 15.21
CA LEU A 96 -4.22 -12.93 15.36
C LEU A 96 -4.13 -11.90 14.21
N HIS A 97 -2.93 -11.53 13.74
CA HIS A 97 -2.76 -10.53 12.67
C HIS A 97 -3.13 -11.07 11.28
N LEU A 98 -2.92 -12.37 11.05
CA LEU A 98 -3.26 -13.05 9.79
C LEU A 98 -4.76 -13.02 9.49
N TRP A 99 -5.61 -13.09 10.51
CA TRP A 99 -7.06 -13.07 10.34
C TRP A 99 -7.64 -11.65 10.44
N LEU A 100 -7.11 -10.81 11.34
CA LEU A 100 -7.68 -9.48 11.59
C LEU A 100 -7.50 -8.49 10.43
N VAL A 101 -6.35 -8.48 9.76
CA VAL A 101 -6.08 -7.54 8.65
C VAL A 101 -6.98 -7.79 7.44
N PRO A 102 -7.09 -9.02 6.90
CA PRO A 102 -8.01 -9.29 5.80
C PRO A 102 -9.47 -9.16 6.23
N LEU A 103 -9.83 -9.56 7.46
CA LEU A 103 -11.20 -9.37 7.96
C LEU A 103 -11.56 -7.88 8.07
N ALA A 104 -10.68 -7.04 8.61
CA ALA A 104 -10.87 -5.60 8.67
C ALA A 104 -10.95 -4.98 7.26
N GLY A 105 -10.11 -5.43 6.33
CA GLY A 105 -10.17 -5.02 4.92
C GLY A 105 -11.50 -5.40 4.26
N LEU A 106 -11.98 -6.63 4.48
CA LEU A 106 -13.27 -7.10 3.99
C LEU A 106 -14.43 -6.30 4.60
N LEU A 107 -14.39 -6.05 5.91
CA LEU A 107 -15.41 -5.25 6.61
C LEU A 107 -15.42 -3.79 6.15
N ALA A 108 -14.25 -3.21 5.82
CA ALA A 108 -14.15 -1.86 5.29
C ALA A 108 -14.62 -1.76 3.83
N VAL A 109 -14.29 -2.75 2.98
CA VAL A 109 -14.65 -2.76 1.56
C VAL A 109 -16.12 -3.15 1.35
N PHE A 110 -16.56 -4.24 1.98
CA PHE A 110 -17.92 -4.76 1.83
C PHE A 110 -18.91 -4.16 2.83
N GLY A 111 -18.43 -3.55 3.92
CA GLY A 111 -19.23 -2.75 4.82
C GLY A 111 -20.28 -3.56 5.58
N LEU A 112 -19.93 -4.11 6.73
CA LEU A 112 -20.92 -4.45 7.79
C LEU A 112 -21.94 -3.29 8.02
N PRO A 113 -21.50 -2.02 8.07
CA PRO A 113 -22.39 -0.85 8.12
C PRO A 113 -23.38 -0.69 6.93
N ARG A 114 -22.98 -1.05 5.70
CA ARG A 114 -23.85 -0.95 4.50
C ARG A 114 -24.98 -1.96 4.50
N VAL A 115 -24.81 -3.08 5.22
CA VAL A 115 -25.84 -4.10 5.39
C VAL A 115 -26.82 -3.70 6.50
N LEU A 116 -26.31 -3.16 7.61
CA LEU A 116 -27.13 -2.77 8.77
C LEU A 116 -27.95 -1.49 8.53
N SER A 117 -27.45 -0.55 7.73
CA SER A 117 -28.19 0.66 7.33
C SER A 117 -29.42 0.41 6.45
N LYS A 118 -29.52 -0.77 5.82
CA LYS A 118 -30.72 -1.21 5.09
C LYS A 118 -31.83 -1.69 6.03
N VAL A 119 -31.53 -1.97 7.30
CA VAL A 119 -32.49 -2.39 8.31
C VAL A 119 -32.98 -1.16 9.08
N ARG A 120 -34.27 -0.87 8.97
CA ARG A 120 -34.92 0.29 9.59
C ARG A 120 -34.75 0.21 11.12
N GLY A 121 -34.05 1.18 11.72
CA GLY A 121 -33.78 1.24 13.16
C GLY A 121 -32.35 0.89 13.58
N LEU A 122 -31.50 0.36 12.70
CA LEU A 122 -30.08 0.08 12.99
C LEU A 122 -29.10 1.04 12.29
N ALA A 123 -29.60 2.08 11.61
CA ALA A 123 -28.75 3.07 10.94
C ALA A 123 -27.80 3.82 11.88
N TRP A 124 -28.15 3.98 13.17
CA TRP A 124 -27.28 4.60 14.18
C TRP A 124 -26.08 3.72 14.57
N VAL A 125 -26.19 2.40 14.37
CA VAL A 125 -25.11 1.43 14.63
C VAL A 125 -23.94 1.64 13.67
N ASP A 126 -24.23 2.05 12.43
CA ASP A 126 -23.22 2.41 11.43
C ASP A 126 -22.42 3.62 11.90
N THR A 127 -23.11 4.73 12.23
CA THR A 127 -22.49 5.96 12.71
C THR A 127 -21.70 5.73 14.01
N ALA A 128 -22.26 4.95 14.94
CA ALA A 128 -21.57 4.58 16.17
C ALA A 128 -20.33 3.70 15.91
N GLY A 129 -20.41 2.78 14.95
CA GLY A 129 -19.31 1.94 14.52
C GLY A 129 -18.16 2.74 13.93
N VAL A 130 -18.44 3.69 13.02
CA VAL A 130 -17.43 4.58 12.43
C VAL A 130 -16.81 5.49 13.50
N ALA A 131 -17.62 6.04 14.42
CA ALA A 131 -17.13 6.89 15.50
C ALA A 131 -16.23 6.11 16.48
N LEU A 132 -16.58 4.87 16.82
CA LEU A 132 -15.75 3.99 17.63
C LEU A 132 -14.43 3.64 16.91
N LEU A 133 -14.48 3.34 15.61
CA LEU A 133 -13.30 3.03 14.81
C LEU A 133 -12.35 4.24 14.74
N LEU A 134 -12.90 5.45 14.57
CA LEU A 134 -12.15 6.70 14.64
C LEU A 134 -11.51 6.87 16.03
N ALA A 135 -12.27 6.67 17.12
CA ALA A 135 -11.75 6.77 18.48
C ALA A 135 -10.60 5.76 18.73
N LEU A 136 -10.73 4.53 18.27
CA LEU A 136 -9.69 3.51 18.36
C LEU A 136 -8.44 3.88 17.54
N CYS A 137 -8.61 4.43 16.34
CA CYS A 137 -7.50 4.97 15.55
C CYS A 137 -6.79 6.12 16.27
N LEU A 138 -7.54 7.07 16.83
CA LEU A 138 -6.99 8.19 17.60
C LEU A 138 -6.26 7.70 18.86
N LEU A 139 -6.82 6.74 19.59
CA LEU A 139 -6.17 6.12 20.75
C LEU A 139 -4.89 5.39 20.35
N LYS A 140 -4.90 4.63 19.25
CA LYS A 140 -3.69 3.99 18.71
C LYS A 140 -2.62 5.03 18.35
N VAL A 141 -3.01 6.15 17.73
CA VAL A 141 -2.08 7.23 17.39
C VAL A 141 -1.54 7.89 18.66
N ALA A 142 -2.39 8.13 19.66
CA ALA A 142 -2.00 8.72 20.94
C ALA A 142 -1.07 7.80 21.76
N TRP A 143 -1.24 6.48 21.64
CA TRP A 143 -0.41 5.49 22.33
C TRP A 143 0.83 5.04 21.53
N GLY A 144 0.86 5.32 20.23
CA GLY A 144 2.02 5.08 19.38
C GLY A 144 3.12 6.09 19.70
N ALA A 145 4.36 5.64 19.82
CA ALA A 145 5.51 6.52 19.91
C ALA A 145 5.50 7.49 18.71
N TYR A 146 5.39 8.78 18.99
CA TYR A 146 5.41 9.89 18.03
C TYR A 146 6.59 9.68 17.06
N SER A 147 6.33 9.27 15.82
CA SER A 147 7.36 9.33 14.77
C SER A 147 7.37 10.78 14.28
N PRO A 148 8.44 11.55 14.54
CA PRO A 148 8.51 12.94 14.09
C PRO A 148 8.27 12.99 12.57
N PHE A 149 7.50 13.99 12.15
CA PHE A 149 7.06 14.20 10.78
C PHE A 149 8.16 13.84 9.76
N LEU A 150 7.77 12.99 8.81
CA LEU A 150 8.59 12.40 7.73
C LEU A 150 9.34 13.42 6.85
N TYR A 151 9.07 14.73 6.97
CA TYR A 151 9.66 15.80 6.17
C TYR A 151 11.07 16.23 6.59
N PHE A 152 11.58 15.77 7.73
CA PHE A 152 12.92 16.15 8.23
C PHE A 152 13.98 15.04 8.11
N ARG A 153 13.73 14.00 7.32
CA ARG A 153 14.73 12.97 7.01
C ARG A 153 15.05 12.99 5.52
N PHE A 154 15.65 14.09 5.10
CA PHE A 154 16.51 14.15 3.92
C PHE A 154 17.95 14.22 4.41
#